data_AF-A0A094GDX4-F1
#
_entry.id   AF-A0A094GDX4-F1
#
_cell.length_a   1.000
_cell.length_b   1.000
_cell.length_c   1.000
_cell.angle_alpha   90.00
_cell.angle_beta   90.00
_cell.angle_gamma   90.00
#
_symmetry.space_group_name_H-M   'P 1'
#
loop_
_entity.id
_entity.type
_entity.pdbx_description
1 polymer ?
#
loop_
_entity_poly.entity_id
_entity_poly.type
_entity_poly.pdbx_seq_one_letter_code
_entity_poly.pdbx_strand_id
1 'polypeptide(L)'
;MASTPVENSPFLSALHFKQQRYRIEGSPPKMSQSLDSQGWDRFKNVIRGLYMTKAHKLEGAEGVIKIMESQHGFKKTKAQYEKQLKIWGFTKYRSKRDWEIMNRKIQLRKRTGKDSDVYMNGQLMPAGKLQKKTSRQGYMTTVEQARLAF
;
A
#
# COMPACT_ATOMS: atom_id res chain seq x y z
N MET A 1 20.05 53.58 38.92
CA MET A 1 19.41 53.79 37.61
C MET A 1 19.97 52.77 36.63
N ALA A 2 19.06 52.18 35.84
CA ALA A 2 19.27 51.46 34.57
C ALA A 2 19.94 50.06 34.54
N SER A 3 19.07 49.09 34.23
CA SER A 3 19.19 48.10 33.14
C SER A 3 20.23 46.96 33.17
N THR A 4 19.71 45.73 33.24
CA THR A 4 20.23 44.51 32.57
C THR A 4 19.96 44.60 31.05
N PRO A 5 20.26 43.62 30.16
CA PRO A 5 20.86 42.26 30.28
C PRO A 5 21.96 42.00 29.19
N VAL A 6 22.62 40.84 29.08
CA VAL A 6 22.25 39.71 28.19
C VAL A 6 23.35 38.64 28.34
N GLU A 7 23.02 37.48 28.90
CA GLU A 7 23.71 36.23 28.58
C GLU A 7 22.67 35.29 27.95
N ASN A 8 22.55 35.39 26.63
CA ASN A 8 21.81 34.43 25.82
C ASN A 8 22.73 33.24 25.51
N SER A 9 22.78 32.25 26.41
CA SER A 9 23.37 30.95 26.13
C SER A 9 22.36 30.07 25.37
N PRO A 10 22.61 29.69 24.10
CA PRO A 10 21.62 29.04 23.25
C PRO A 10 21.44 27.53 23.54
N PHE A 11 22.20 26.95 24.46
CA PHE A 11 22.21 25.49 24.66
C PHE A 11 21.15 24.94 25.63
N LEU A 12 20.56 25.79 26.49
CA LEU A 12 19.51 25.34 27.43
C LEU A 12 18.07 25.56 26.92
N SER A 13 17.88 26.36 25.86
CA SER A 13 16.58 26.54 25.20
C SER A 13 16.17 25.32 24.36
N ALA A 14 17.14 24.62 23.75
CA ALA A 14 16.87 23.50 22.87
C ALA A 14 16.32 22.25 23.58
N LEU A 15 16.67 22.02 24.86
CA LEU A 15 16.13 20.90 25.63
C LEU A 15 14.75 21.21 26.22
N HIS A 16 14.49 22.46 26.62
CA HIS A 16 13.18 22.83 27.18
C HIS A 16 12.08 22.93 26.11
N PHE A 17 12.43 23.39 24.90
CA PHE A 17 11.48 23.44 23.79
C PHE A 17 11.15 22.06 23.20
N LYS A 18 12.08 21.10 23.28
CA LYS A 18 11.79 19.70 22.90
C LYS A 18 10.87 19.01 23.90
N GLN A 19 10.99 19.28 25.20
CA GLN A 19 10.16 18.62 26.21
C GLN A 19 8.72 19.12 26.22
N GLN A 20 8.47 20.39 25.90
CA GLN A 20 7.14 21.00 25.98
C GLN A 20 6.21 20.73 24.77
N ARG A 21 6.73 20.36 23.59
CA ARG A 21 5.87 20.06 22.41
C ARG A 21 5.24 18.67 22.39
N TYR A 22 5.61 17.76 23.29
CA TYR A 22 4.95 16.45 23.45
C TYR A 22 3.69 16.48 24.32
N ARG A 23 3.28 17.66 24.82
CA ARG A 23 2.14 17.80 25.74
C ARG A 23 0.84 18.29 25.08
N ILE A 24 0.88 18.89 23.89
CA ILE A 24 -0.29 19.59 23.30
C ILE A 24 -0.51 19.26 21.81
N GLU A 25 0.03 18.19 21.23
CA GLU A 25 -0.48 17.67 19.94
C GLU A 25 -0.48 16.16 20.02
N GLY A 26 -1.55 15.54 19.49
CA GLY A 26 -1.95 14.17 19.75
C GLY A 26 -0.81 13.16 19.73
N SER A 27 -0.95 12.14 20.59
CA SER A 27 -0.16 10.91 20.59
C SER A 27 0.40 10.60 19.19
N PRO A 28 1.73 10.41 19.04
CA PRO A 28 2.30 10.05 17.76
C PRO A 28 1.49 8.87 17.20
N PRO A 29 1.05 8.89 15.94
CA PRO A 29 0.32 7.76 15.39
C PRO A 29 1.18 6.53 15.67
N LYS A 30 0.59 5.50 16.30
CA LYS A 30 1.24 4.21 16.56
C LYS A 30 1.65 3.60 15.21
N MET A 31 2.70 4.12 14.62
CA MET A 31 3.23 3.70 13.34
C MET A 31 4.18 2.55 13.61
N SER A 32 3.67 1.37 13.30
CA SER A 32 4.39 0.14 12.97
C SER A 32 4.89 -0.81 14.07
N GLN A 33 4.63 -0.60 15.36
CA GLN A 33 5.05 -1.58 16.39
C GLN A 33 3.96 -2.56 16.89
N SER A 34 2.95 -2.91 16.09
CA SER A 34 1.88 -3.82 16.57
C SER A 34 1.37 -4.88 15.58
N LEU A 35 1.96 -5.06 14.40
CA LEU A 35 1.57 -6.16 13.51
C LEU A 35 2.37 -7.43 13.77
N ASP A 36 3.58 -7.28 14.28
CA ASP A 36 4.46 -8.40 14.63
C ASP A 36 4.02 -9.14 15.90
N SER A 37 3.23 -8.50 16.79
CA SER A 37 2.75 -9.11 18.03
C SER A 37 1.90 -10.38 17.81
N GLN A 38 1.43 -10.62 16.59
CA GLN A 38 0.65 -11.80 16.23
C GLN A 38 1.31 -12.68 15.16
N GLY A 39 2.59 -12.45 14.83
CA GLY A 39 3.34 -13.27 13.87
C GLY A 39 2.93 -13.09 12.41
N TRP A 40 2.20 -12.02 12.06
CA TRP A 40 1.73 -11.79 10.69
C TRP A 40 2.87 -11.52 9.71
N ASP A 41 3.90 -10.79 10.14
CA ASP A 41 4.99 -10.37 9.25
C ASP A 41 5.83 -11.56 8.78
N ARG A 42 6.04 -12.56 9.64
CA ARG A 42 6.68 -13.84 9.28
C ARG A 42 5.98 -14.53 8.11
N PHE A 43 4.66 -14.49 8.07
CA PHE A 43 3.85 -15.19 7.06
C PHE A 43 3.37 -14.29 5.91
N LYS A 44 3.71 -13.00 5.93
CA LYS A 44 3.24 -12.02 4.95
C LYS A 44 3.52 -12.45 3.51
N ASN A 45 4.73 -12.92 3.22
CA ASN A 45 5.11 -13.34 1.87
C ASN A 45 4.39 -14.61 1.43
N VAL A 46 4.21 -15.57 2.35
CA VAL A 46 3.45 -16.80 2.09
C VAL A 46 1.99 -16.47 1.78
N ILE A 47 1.35 -15.68 2.65
CA ILE A 47 -0.03 -15.23 2.47
C ILE A 47 -0.18 -14.45 1.16
N ARG A 48 0.80 -13.58 0.83
CA ARG A 48 0.81 -12.86 -0.45
C ARG A 48 0.85 -13.83 -1.64
N GLY A 49 1.72 -14.82 -1.63
CA GLY A 49 1.82 -15.82 -2.71
C GLY A 49 0.53 -16.61 -2.88
N LEU A 50 -0.06 -17.07 -1.77
CA LEU A 50 -1.32 -17.81 -1.78
C LEU A 50 -2.49 -16.95 -2.28
N TYR A 51 -2.61 -15.72 -1.77
CA TYR A 51 -3.76 -14.85 -2.01
C TYR A 51 -3.70 -14.10 -3.35
N MET A 52 -2.51 -13.63 -3.74
CA MET A 52 -2.32 -12.75 -4.91
C MET A 52 -1.83 -13.52 -6.14
N THR A 53 -0.89 -14.44 -5.98
CA THR A 53 -0.27 -15.15 -7.12
C THR A 53 -1.07 -16.40 -7.50
N LYS A 54 -1.40 -17.25 -6.52
CA LYS A 54 -2.25 -18.43 -6.78
C LYS A 54 -3.75 -18.12 -6.81
N ALA A 55 -4.12 -16.87 -6.50
CA ALA A 55 -5.49 -16.36 -6.50
C ALA A 55 -6.49 -17.15 -5.62
N HIS A 56 -6.02 -17.94 -4.66
CA HIS A 56 -6.86 -18.75 -3.78
C HIS A 56 -7.91 -17.89 -3.06
N LYS A 57 -9.10 -18.46 -2.85
CA LYS A 57 -10.14 -17.81 -2.02
C LYS A 57 -9.62 -17.67 -0.59
N LEU A 58 -10.15 -16.69 0.15
CA LEU A 58 -9.74 -16.53 1.53
C LEU A 58 -10.20 -17.72 2.38
N GLU A 59 -11.42 -18.19 2.12
CA GLU A 59 -12.05 -19.35 2.74
C GLU A 59 -12.19 -20.51 1.75
N GLY A 60 -12.52 -21.69 2.29
CA GLY A 60 -12.71 -22.94 1.55
C GLY A 60 -11.65 -23.99 1.90
N ALA A 61 -11.84 -25.21 1.38
CA ALA A 61 -10.90 -26.32 1.60
C ALA A 61 -9.48 -26.00 1.10
N GLU A 62 -9.38 -25.27 -0.02
CA GLU A 62 -8.13 -24.74 -0.58
C GLU A 62 -7.93 -23.24 -0.29
N GLY A 63 -8.62 -22.73 0.73
CA GLY A 63 -8.56 -21.32 1.10
C GLY A 63 -7.25 -20.98 1.80
N VAL A 64 -6.82 -19.72 1.71
CA VAL A 64 -5.60 -19.24 2.38
C VAL A 64 -5.63 -19.54 3.87
N ILE A 65 -6.77 -19.39 4.54
CA ILE A 65 -6.91 -19.69 5.97
C ILE A 65 -6.63 -21.17 6.25
N LYS A 66 -7.18 -22.08 5.43
CA LYS A 66 -7.04 -23.51 5.67
C LYS A 66 -5.62 -23.99 5.41
N ILE A 67 -4.98 -23.48 4.36
CA ILE A 67 -3.58 -23.76 4.03
C ILE A 67 -2.65 -23.25 5.15
N MET A 68 -2.90 -22.05 5.66
CA MET A 68 -2.10 -21.48 6.76
C MET A 68 -2.31 -22.23 8.08
N GLU A 69 -3.54 -22.70 8.36
CA GLU A 69 -3.82 -23.56 9.51
C GLU A 69 -3.11 -24.92 9.39
N SER A 70 -3.21 -25.58 8.23
CA SER A 70 -2.70 -26.95 8.06
C SER A 70 -1.19 -27.03 7.88
N GLN A 71 -0.58 -26.13 7.11
CA GLN A 71 0.85 -26.20 6.77
C GLN A 71 1.73 -25.41 7.75
N HIS A 72 1.19 -24.39 8.40
CA HIS A 72 1.96 -23.47 9.23
C HIS A 72 1.46 -23.39 10.68
N GLY A 73 0.39 -24.11 11.03
CA GLY A 73 -0.24 -24.03 12.36
C GLY A 73 -0.81 -22.65 12.68
N PHE A 74 -0.96 -21.78 11.67
CA PHE A 74 -1.30 -20.38 11.85
C PHE A 74 -2.81 -20.19 11.77
N LYS A 75 -3.47 -20.34 12.93
CA LYS A 75 -4.93 -20.23 13.04
C LYS A 75 -5.35 -18.81 13.41
N LYS A 76 -6.08 -18.15 12.50
CA LYS A 76 -6.69 -16.83 12.69
C LYS A 76 -8.08 -16.80 12.06
N THR A 77 -8.93 -15.89 12.53
CA THR A 77 -10.29 -15.76 11.99
C THR A 77 -10.28 -15.05 10.63
N LYS A 78 -11.32 -15.29 9.82
CA LYS A 78 -11.49 -14.60 8.54
C LYS A 78 -11.40 -13.09 8.66
N ALA A 79 -12.10 -12.50 9.63
CA ALA A 79 -12.09 -11.05 9.86
C ALA A 79 -10.69 -10.51 10.16
N GLN A 80 -9.85 -11.28 10.87
CA GLN A 80 -8.46 -10.91 11.12
C GLN A 80 -7.63 -10.92 9.84
N TYR A 81 -7.80 -11.94 8.99
CA TYR A 81 -7.16 -11.98 7.69
C TYR A 81 -7.60 -10.82 6.80
N GLU A 82 -8.91 -10.54 6.69
CA GLU A 82 -9.42 -9.44 5.86
C GLU A 82 -8.86 -8.10 6.32
N LYS A 83 -8.83 -7.87 7.64
CA LYS A 83 -8.20 -6.69 8.23
C LYS A 83 -6.72 -6.62 7.85
N GLN A 84 -5.99 -7.72 7.97
CA GLN A 84 -4.55 -7.73 7.68
C GLN A 84 -4.26 -7.53 6.19
N LEU A 85 -5.02 -8.17 5.31
CA LEU A 85 -4.92 -8.00 3.87
C LEU A 85 -5.21 -6.55 3.47
N LYS A 86 -6.18 -5.90 4.12
CA LYS A 86 -6.47 -4.47 3.93
C LYS A 86 -5.32 -3.59 4.40
N ILE A 87 -4.75 -3.87 5.57
CA ILE A 87 -3.58 -3.14 6.11
C ILE A 87 -2.38 -3.26 5.17
N TRP A 88 -2.13 -4.44 4.61
CA TRP A 88 -1.06 -4.64 3.63
C TRP A 88 -1.39 -4.13 2.22
N GLY A 89 -2.62 -3.68 1.97
CA GLY A 89 -3.06 -3.24 0.65
C GLY A 89 -3.15 -4.36 -0.39
N PHE A 90 -3.33 -5.61 0.04
CA PHE A 90 -3.45 -6.76 -0.86
C PHE A 90 -4.86 -6.80 -1.45
N THR A 91 -5.00 -6.29 -2.67
CA THR A 91 -6.28 -6.29 -3.41
C THR A 91 -6.20 -7.19 -4.64
N LYS A 92 -7.19 -8.08 -4.81
CA LYS A 92 -7.31 -8.91 -6.03
C LYS A 92 -7.69 -8.07 -7.25
N TYR A 93 -8.43 -7.00 -7.01
CA TYR A 93 -8.99 -6.15 -8.04
C TYR A 93 -8.37 -4.76 -8.00
N ARG A 94 -8.30 -4.15 -9.18
CA ARG A 94 -7.84 -2.78 -9.38
C ARG A 94 -9.04 -1.90 -9.64
N SER A 95 -9.00 -0.70 -9.08
CA SER A 95 -10.03 0.30 -9.28
C SER A 95 -10.00 0.84 -10.71
N LYS A 96 -11.07 1.51 -11.16
CA LYS A 96 -11.09 2.21 -12.45
C LYS A 96 -9.92 3.17 -12.58
N ARG A 97 -9.66 3.96 -11.53
CA ARG A 97 -8.54 4.91 -11.47
C ARG A 97 -7.18 4.22 -11.67
N ASP A 98 -6.98 3.04 -11.09
CA ASP A 98 -5.74 2.28 -11.32
C ASP A 98 -5.58 1.88 -12.79
N TRP A 99 -6.66 1.48 -13.45
CA TRP A 99 -6.66 1.15 -14.88
C TRP A 99 -6.43 2.37 -15.77
N GLU A 100 -6.99 3.52 -15.41
CA GLU A 100 -6.78 4.80 -16.09
C GLU A 100 -5.30 5.21 -16.02
N ILE A 101 -4.70 5.18 -14.84
CA ILE A 101 -3.27 5.47 -14.63
C ILE A 101 -2.40 4.48 -15.43
N MET A 102 -2.75 3.19 -15.40
CA MET A 102 -2.03 2.16 -16.13
C MET A 102 -2.10 2.38 -17.64
N ASN A 103 -3.30 2.63 -18.18
CA ASN A 103 -3.49 2.89 -19.60
C ASN A 103 -2.68 4.12 -20.02
N ARG A 104 -2.72 5.21 -19.25
CA ARG A 104 -1.90 6.40 -19.52
C ARG A 104 -0.42 6.07 -19.63
N LYS A 105 0.13 5.28 -18.70
CA LYS A 105 1.55 4.87 -18.71
C LYS A 105 1.88 4.03 -19.94
N ILE A 106 1.01 3.09 -20.31
CA ILE A 106 1.18 2.26 -21.52
C ILE A 106 1.18 3.14 -22.78
N GLN A 107 0.22 4.06 -22.90
CA GLN A 107 0.13 4.96 -24.05
C GLN A 107 1.36 5.88 -24.13
N LEU A 108 1.83 6.40 -23.00
CA LEU A 108 3.04 7.24 -22.97
C LEU A 108 4.27 6.47 -23.46
N ARG A 109 4.46 5.23 -23.00
CA ARG A 109 5.57 4.38 -23.47
C ARG A 109 5.45 4.02 -24.96
N LYS A 110 4.23 3.72 -25.42
CA LYS A 110 3.96 3.46 -26.83
C LYS A 110 4.30 4.66 -27.72
N ARG A 111 3.98 5.88 -27.30
CA ARG A 111 4.36 7.14 -28.00
C ARG A 111 5.88 7.31 -28.11
N THR A 112 6.63 6.76 -27.16
CA THR A 112 8.11 6.75 -27.18
C THR A 112 8.70 5.53 -27.90
N GLY A 113 7.89 4.76 -28.63
CA GLY A 113 8.33 3.56 -29.35
C GLY A 113 8.66 2.35 -28.46
N LYS A 114 8.16 2.31 -27.22
CA LYS A 114 8.43 1.22 -26.26
C LYS A 114 7.17 0.44 -25.95
N ASP A 115 7.21 -0.86 -26.21
CA ASP A 115 6.18 -1.78 -25.73
C ASP A 115 6.31 -2.04 -24.23
N SER A 116 5.20 -2.47 -23.62
CA SER A 116 5.08 -2.62 -22.17
C SER A 116 4.45 -3.95 -21.79
N ASP A 117 5.25 -4.82 -21.19
CA ASP A 117 4.75 -5.94 -20.41
C ASP A 117 4.26 -5.44 -19.05
N VAL A 118 3.03 -5.81 -18.71
CA VAL A 118 2.40 -5.42 -17.46
C VAL A 118 2.27 -6.62 -16.54
N TYR A 119 2.92 -6.56 -15.39
CA TYR A 119 2.78 -7.56 -14.35
C TYR A 119 1.71 -7.12 -13.35
N MET A 120 0.69 -7.95 -13.19
CA MET A 120 -0.35 -7.78 -12.16
C MET A 120 -0.19 -8.86 -11.10
N ASN A 121 -0.02 -8.44 -9.85
CA ASN A 121 0.11 -9.36 -8.71
C ASN A 121 1.26 -10.38 -8.89
N GLY A 122 2.33 -9.98 -9.58
CA GLY A 122 3.47 -10.82 -9.90
C GLY A 122 3.29 -11.73 -11.12
N GLN A 123 2.15 -11.67 -11.80
CA GLN A 123 1.89 -12.44 -13.02
C GLN A 123 1.85 -11.55 -14.25
N LEU A 124 2.50 -11.99 -15.33
CA LEU A 124 2.43 -11.30 -16.61
C LEU A 124 1.00 -11.32 -17.13
N MET A 125 0.47 -10.14 -17.45
CA MET A 125 -0.83 -10.01 -18.13
C MET A 125 -0.66 -10.31 -19.62
N PRO A 126 -1.40 -11.27 -20.18
CA PRO A 126 -1.44 -11.46 -21.62
C PRO A 126 -1.89 -10.18 -22.34
N ALA A 127 -1.22 -9.82 -23.42
CA ALA A 127 -1.44 -8.55 -24.13
C ALA A 127 -2.91 -8.33 -24.55
N GLY A 128 -3.57 -9.36 -25.09
CA GLY A 128 -4.99 -9.26 -25.46
C GLY A 128 -5.92 -9.01 -24.27
N LYS A 129 -5.63 -9.61 -23.11
CA LYS A 129 -6.38 -9.37 -21.86
C LYS A 129 -6.13 -7.96 -21.32
N LEU A 130 -4.89 -7.49 -21.41
CA LEU A 130 -4.51 -6.14 -21.04
C LEU A 130 -5.26 -5.11 -21.89
N GLN A 131 -5.20 -5.24 -23.22
CA GLN A 131 -5.87 -4.35 -24.17
C GLN A 131 -7.38 -4.29 -23.93
N LYS A 132 -8.03 -5.44 -23.73
CA LYS A 132 -9.47 -5.49 -23.47
C LYS A 132 -9.84 -4.76 -22.17
N LYS A 133 -9.03 -4.90 -21.11
CA LYS A 133 -9.29 -4.24 -19.83
C LYS A 133 -8.99 -2.75 -19.86
N THR A 134 -7.87 -2.34 -20.45
CA THR A 134 -7.50 -0.92 -20.58
C THR A 134 -8.48 -0.16 -21.46
N SER A 135 -8.96 -0.77 -22.55
CA SER A 135 -9.99 -0.17 -23.41
C SER A 135 -11.31 0.06 -22.68
N ARG A 136 -11.75 -0.91 -21.85
CA ARG A 136 -13.03 -0.80 -21.12
C ARG A 136 -12.97 0.08 -19.89
N GLN A 137 -11.90 -0.04 -19.09
CA GLN A 137 -11.82 0.57 -17.75
C GLN A 137 -10.81 1.70 -17.64
N GLY A 138 -9.82 1.73 -18.54
CA GLY A 138 -8.76 2.74 -18.55
C GLY A 138 -8.99 3.88 -19.55
N TYR A 139 -10.17 3.94 -20.17
CA TYR A 139 -10.54 5.06 -21.02
C TYR A 139 -10.74 6.32 -20.17
N MET A 140 -10.05 7.39 -20.57
CA MET A 140 -10.22 8.72 -20.01
C MET A 140 -10.52 9.69 -21.16
N THR A 141 -11.46 10.58 -20.93
CA THR A 141 -11.75 11.68 -21.87
C THR A 141 -10.56 12.63 -21.97
N THR A 142 -10.46 13.40 -23.05
CA THR A 142 -9.39 14.39 -23.25
C THR A 142 -9.32 15.39 -22.09
N VAL A 143 -10.49 15.80 -21.56
CA VAL A 143 -10.58 16.71 -20.41
C VAL A 143 -10.02 16.08 -19.13
N GLU A 144 -10.35 14.82 -18.85
CA GLU A 144 -9.81 14.09 -17.70
C GLU A 144 -8.30 13.86 -17.82
N GLN A 145 -7.80 13.58 -19.03
CA GLN A 145 -6.37 13.45 -19.29
C GLN A 145 -5.62 14.76 -19.04
N ALA A 146 -6.18 15.89 -19.49
CA ALA A 146 -5.60 17.21 -19.28
C ALA A 146 -5.54 17.60 -17.80
N ARG A 147 -6.59 17.28 -17.01
CA ARG A 147 -6.61 17.54 -15.56
C ARG A 147 -5.55 16.79 -14.75
N LEU A 148 -5.00 15.71 -15.28
CA LEU A 148 -3.94 14.91 -14.64
C LEU A 148 -2.54 15.23 -15.20
N ALA A 149 -2.45 16.16 -16.16
CA ALA A 149 -1.20 16.57 -16.80
C ALA A 149 -0.63 17.87 -16.20
N PHE A 150 -1.39 18.55 -15.34
CA PHE A 150 -1.00 19.72 -14.54
C PHE A 150 -1.11 19.37 -13.06
#